data_AF-A0A3B9MK14-F1
#
_entry.id   AF-A0A3B9MK14-F1
#
_cell.length_a   1.000
_cell.length_b   1.000
_cell.length_c   1.000
_cell.angle_alpha   90.00
_cell.angle_beta   90.00
_cell.angle_gamma   90.00
#
_symmetry.space_group_name_H-M   'P 1'
#
loop_
_entity.id
_entity.type
_entity.pdbx_description
1 polymer ?
#
loop_
_entity_poly.entity_id
_entity_poly.type
_entity_poly.pdbx_seq_one_letter_code
_entity_poly.pdbx_strand_id
1 'polypeptide(L)'
;MSDSFIDNYKAKHQHPLNKLTHTIGIPMIVVSLPLFFFNWRWALALFVVGWILQFIGHAIEGNRPAFFKNPFYLLVGPWWLVRRAAAALGLAKASPSR
;
A
#
# COMPACT_ATOMS: atom_id res chain seq x y z
N MET A 1 -2.79 -11.65 12.63
CA MET A 1 -3.94 -10.74 12.48
C MET A 1 -5.19 -11.59 12.39
N SER A 2 -6.27 -11.25 13.08
CA SER A 2 -7.52 -12.02 13.01
C SER A 2 -8.08 -11.98 11.58
N ASP A 3 -8.81 -13.01 11.19
CA ASP A 3 -9.46 -13.07 9.87
C ASP A 3 -10.36 -11.84 9.64
N SER A 4 -11.07 -11.41 10.69
CA SER A 4 -11.89 -10.20 10.70
C SER A 4 -11.14 -8.90 10.35
N PHE A 5 -9.84 -8.78 10.67
CA PHE A 5 -9.05 -7.60 10.36
C PHE A 5 -8.70 -7.53 8.87
N ILE A 6 -8.26 -8.65 8.30
CA ILE A 6 -7.89 -8.75 6.88
C ILE A 6 -9.14 -8.66 5.99
N ASP A 7 -10.26 -9.25 6.42
CA ASP A 7 -11.51 -9.20 5.68
C ASP A 7 -12.07 -7.78 5.60
N ASN A 8 -12.02 -7.03 6.70
CA ASN A 8 -12.37 -5.61 6.70
C ASN A 8 -11.48 -4.76 5.78
N TYR A 9 -10.17 -5.09 5.70
CA TYR A 9 -9.26 -4.41 4.79
C TYR A 9 -9.61 -4.72 3.32
N LYS A 10 -9.83 -6.00 2.99
CA LYS A 10 -10.17 -6.43 1.63
C LYS A 10 -11.49 -5.85 1.16
N ALA A 11 -12.51 -5.81 2.01
CA ALA A 11 -13.83 -5.26 1.67
C ALA A 11 -13.78 -3.81 1.17
N LYS A 12 -12.71 -3.06 1.49
CA LYS A 12 -12.51 -1.67 1.07
C LYS A 12 -11.64 -1.49 -0.19
N HIS A 13 -11.11 -2.57 -0.75
CA HIS A 13 -10.20 -2.53 -1.91
C HIS A 13 -10.62 -3.57 -2.94
N GLN A 14 -11.87 -3.50 -3.39
CA GLN A 14 -12.43 -4.35 -4.43
C GLN A 14 -12.25 -3.74 -5.82
N HIS A 15 -12.31 -2.41 -5.94
CA HIS A 15 -12.27 -1.72 -7.23
C HIS A 15 -10.88 -1.82 -7.89
N PRO A 16 -10.77 -2.21 -9.17
CA PRO A 16 -9.47 -2.42 -9.82
C PRO A 16 -8.61 -1.15 -9.86
N LEU A 17 -9.21 0.03 -10.04
CA LEU A 17 -8.46 1.30 -9.99
C LEU A 17 -7.93 1.62 -8.59
N ASN A 18 -8.65 1.24 -7.53
CA ASN A 18 -8.17 1.41 -6.17
C ASN A 18 -6.98 0.47 -5.90
N LYS A 19 -7.10 -0.79 -6.33
CA LYS A 19 -5.98 -1.76 -6.27
C LYS A 19 -4.76 -1.27 -7.05
N LEU A 20 -4.95 -0.71 -8.26
CA LEU A 20 -3.85 -0.23 -9.11
C LEU A 20 -3.12 0.96 -8.48
N THR A 21 -3.86 1.97 -8.05
CA THR A 21 -3.29 3.15 -7.39
C THR A 21 -2.53 2.79 -6.11
N HIS A 22 -3.00 1.81 -5.34
CA HIS A 22 -2.26 1.29 -4.17
C HIS A 22 -1.04 0.46 -4.57
N THR A 23 -1.14 -0.36 -5.63
CA THR A 23 -0.01 -1.18 -6.13
C THR A 23 1.16 -0.32 -6.56
N ILE A 24 0.91 0.90 -7.07
CA ILE A 24 1.94 1.86 -7.46
C ILE A 24 2.32 2.78 -6.28
N GLY A 25 1.33 3.30 -5.55
CA GLY A 25 1.53 4.27 -4.48
C GLY A 25 2.27 3.70 -3.26
N ILE A 26 2.02 2.44 -2.88
CA ILE A 26 2.69 1.80 -1.74
C ILE A 26 4.21 1.71 -1.96
N PRO A 27 4.73 1.15 -3.08
CA PRO A 27 6.16 1.18 -3.37
C PRO A 27 6.76 2.59 -3.35
N MET A 28 6.06 3.59 -3.92
CA MET A 28 6.56 4.97 -3.94
C MET A 28 6.76 5.52 -2.53
N ILE A 29 5.78 5.32 -1.64
CA ILE A 29 5.91 5.74 -0.24
C ILE A 29 7.02 4.97 0.45
N VAL A 30 7.05 3.64 0.33
CA VAL A 30 8.07 2.81 1.01
C VAL A 30 9.48 3.18 0.57
N VAL A 31 9.71 3.40 -0.72
CA VAL A 31 11.02 3.82 -1.27
C VAL A 31 11.37 5.26 -0.87
N SER A 32 10.38 6.15 -0.75
CA SER A 32 10.63 7.54 -0.34
C SER A 32 11.25 7.67 1.05
N LEU A 33 10.92 6.77 1.99
CA LEU A 33 11.40 6.82 3.36
C LEU A 33 12.93 6.70 3.49
N PRO A 34 13.59 5.64 2.96
CA PRO A 34 15.04 5.58 2.95
C PRO A 34 15.66 6.63 2.02
N LEU A 35 15.01 6.99 0.91
CA LEU A 35 15.51 8.00 -0.02
C LEU A 35 15.64 9.38 0.63
N PHE A 36 14.86 9.67 1.68
CA PHE A 36 14.91 10.94 2.40
C PHE A 36 16.33 11.27 2.92
N PHE A 37 17.13 10.26 3.26
CA PHE A 37 18.50 10.42 3.74
C PHE A 37 19.52 10.70 2.62
N PHE A 38 19.18 10.46 1.36
CA PHE A 38 20.07 10.65 0.21
C PHE A 38 19.64 11.84 -0.67
N ASN A 39 18.34 12.01 -0.87
CA ASN A 39 17.78 13.10 -1.66
C ASN A 39 16.35 13.44 -1.21
N TRP A 40 16.25 14.36 -0.26
CA TRP A 40 14.97 14.74 0.37
C TRP A 40 13.94 15.34 -0.61
N ARG A 41 14.37 15.98 -1.71
CA ARG A 41 13.46 16.56 -2.71
C ARG A 41 12.70 15.48 -3.46
N TRP A 42 13.42 14.48 -3.96
CA TRP A 42 12.81 13.33 -4.63
C TRP A 42 12.01 12.46 -3.66
N ALA A 43 12.51 12.29 -2.42
CA ALA A 43 11.76 11.61 -1.38
C ALA A 43 10.41 12.28 -1.11
N LEU A 44 10.40 13.61 -0.92
CA LEU A 44 9.18 14.36 -0.69
C LEU A 44 8.21 14.25 -1.88
N ALA A 45 8.71 14.37 -3.12
CA ALA A 45 7.89 14.23 -4.32
C ALA A 45 7.24 12.83 -4.39
N LEU A 46 8.01 11.76 -4.21
CA LEU A 46 7.50 10.39 -4.23
C LEU A 46 6.49 10.13 -3.10
N PHE A 47 6.75 10.65 -1.90
CA PHE A 47 5.87 10.51 -0.75
C PHE A 47 4.51 11.18 -1.03
N VAL A 48 4.51 12.44 -1.48
CA VAL A 48 3.29 13.20 -1.78
C VAL A 48 2.51 12.56 -2.91
N VAL A 49 3.15 12.24 -4.04
CA VAL A 49 2.47 11.62 -5.19
C VAL A 49 1.94 10.24 -4.82
N GLY A 50 2.69 9.43 -4.07
CA GLY A 50 2.27 8.11 -3.61
C GLY A 50 1.03 8.16 -2.70
N TRP A 51 0.91 9.19 -1.85
CA TRP A 51 -0.30 9.44 -1.07
C TRP A 51 -1.47 9.89 -1.92
N ILE A 52 -1.26 10.84 -2.83
CA ILE A 52 -2.31 11.33 -3.75
C ILE A 52 -2.92 10.16 -4.53
N LEU A 53 -2.10 9.27 -5.09
CA LEU A 53 -2.60 8.10 -5.81
C LEU A 53 -3.51 7.23 -4.95
N GLN A 54 -3.11 6.91 -3.72
CA GLN A 54 -3.93 6.09 -2.80
C GLN A 54 -5.25 6.79 -2.43
N PHE A 55 -5.22 8.10 -2.19
CA PHE A 55 -6.45 8.86 -1.93
C PHE A 55 -7.37 8.90 -3.15
N ILE A 56 -6.83 9.02 -4.36
CA ILE A 56 -7.62 8.93 -5.61
C ILE A 56 -8.29 7.55 -5.72
N GLY A 57 -7.55 6.47 -5.44
CA GLY A 57 -8.10 5.12 -5.42
C GLY A 57 -9.30 4.97 -4.48
N HIS A 58 -9.16 5.48 -3.26
CA HIS A 58 -10.22 5.48 -2.26
C HIS A 58 -11.40 6.38 -2.63
N ALA A 59 -11.15 7.53 -3.26
CA ALA A 59 -12.19 8.42 -3.76
C ALA A 59 -13.02 7.74 -4.86
N ILE A 60 -12.37 7.03 -5.78
CA ILE A 60 -13.04 6.25 -6.84
C ILE A 60 -13.87 5.11 -6.23
N GLU A 61 -13.36 4.42 -5.22
CA GLU A 61 -14.10 3.34 -4.57
C GLU A 61 -15.19 3.84 -3.59
N GLY A 62 -15.25 5.15 -3.32
CA GLY A 62 -16.26 5.76 -2.47
C GLY A 62 -16.11 5.43 -0.99
N ASN A 63 -14.93 4.99 -0.55
CA ASN A 63 -14.68 4.64 0.85
C ASN A 63 -13.46 5.36 1.43
N ARG A 64 -13.38 5.40 2.76
CA ARG A 64 -12.25 6.04 3.46
C ARG A 64 -11.12 5.03 3.73
N PRO A 65 -9.85 5.47 3.65
CA PRO A 65 -8.70 4.66 3.99
C PRO A 65 -8.84 3.98 5.35
N ALA A 66 -8.41 2.71 5.42
CA ALA A 66 -8.58 1.89 6.62
C ALA A 66 -7.80 2.42 7.83
N PHE A 67 -6.65 3.08 7.60
CA PHE A 67 -5.81 3.60 8.67
C PHE A 67 -6.45 4.73 9.49
N PHE A 68 -7.48 5.41 8.96
CA PHE A 68 -8.25 6.37 9.75
C PHE A 68 -9.01 5.71 10.92
N LYS A 69 -9.32 4.42 10.81
CA LYS A 69 -9.91 3.66 11.93
C LYS A 69 -8.84 3.12 12.88
N ASN A 70 -7.71 2.69 12.33
CA ASN A 70 -6.60 2.14 13.10
C ASN A 70 -5.27 2.32 12.34
N PRO A 71 -4.30 3.10 12.87
CA PRO A 71 -3.01 3.32 12.24
C PRO A 71 -2.24 2.04 11.86
N PHE A 72 -2.47 0.91 12.53
CA PHE A 72 -1.83 -0.37 12.19
C PHE A 72 -2.14 -0.87 10.78
N TYR A 73 -3.23 -0.41 10.13
CA TYR A 73 -3.48 -0.71 8.72
C TYR A 73 -2.38 -0.18 7.78
N LEU A 74 -1.59 0.83 8.19
CA LEU A 74 -0.44 1.32 7.42
C LEU A 74 0.64 0.24 7.23
N LEU A 75 0.73 -0.75 8.12
CA LEU A 75 1.73 -1.82 8.03
C LEU A 75 1.36 -2.92 7.03
N VAL A 76 0.09 -3.00 6.62
CA VAL A 76 -0.38 -4.00 5.66
C VAL A 76 0.28 -3.81 4.29
N GLY A 77 0.43 -2.56 3.85
CA GLY A 77 1.07 -2.22 2.57
C GLY A 77 2.56 -2.63 2.51
N PRO A 78 3.41 -2.19 3.46
CA PRO A 78 4.79 -2.63 3.56
C PRO A 78 4.93 -4.15 3.67
N TRP A 79 4.08 -4.81 4.46
CA TRP A 79 4.09 -6.27 4.57
C TRP A 79 3.81 -6.97 3.24
N TRP A 80 2.82 -6.47 2.48
CA TRP A 80 2.52 -6.96 1.14
C TRP A 80 3.73 -6.80 0.20
N LEU A 81 4.41 -5.65 0.25
CA LEU A 81 5.60 -5.39 -0.57
C LEU A 81 6.75 -6.34 -0.23
N VAL A 82 7.04 -6.54 1.06
CA VAL A 82 8.06 -7.49 1.54
C VAL A 82 7.76 -8.91 1.05
N ARG A 83 6.51 -9.37 1.19
CA ARG A 83 6.11 -10.69 0.70
C ARG A 83 6.27 -10.84 -0.81
N ARG A 84 5.98 -9.78 -1.57
CA ARG A 84 6.12 -9.79 -3.03
C ARG A 84 7.58 -9.81 -3.47
N ALA A 85 8.44 -9.06 -2.78
CA ALA A 85 9.89 -9.13 -2.97
C ALA A 85 10.44 -10.52 -2.63
N ALA A 86 10.06 -11.08 -1.47
CA ALA A 86 10.46 -12.43 -1.07
C ALA A 86 9.99 -13.49 -2.08
N ALA A 87 8.76 -13.37 -2.61
CA ALA A 87 8.26 -14.28 -3.63
C ALA A 87 9.02 -14.15 -4.96
N ALA A 88 9.35 -12.92 -5.39
CA ALA A 88 10.18 -12.69 -6.57
C ALA A 88 11.59 -13.29 -6.43
N LEU A 89 12.09 -13.42 -5.19
CA LEU A 89 13.36 -14.07 -4.85
C LEU A 89 13.22 -15.58 -4.58
N GLY A 90 12.04 -16.17 -4.73
CA GLY A 90 11.80 -17.60 -4.48
C GLY A 90 11.73 -17.99 -2.99
N LEU A 91 11.75 -17.03 -2.07
CA LEU A 91 11.76 -17.24 -0.61
C LEU A 91 10.36 -17.37 0.01
N ALA A 92 9.31 -17.08 -0.76
CA ALA A 92 7.92 -17.20 -0.32
C ALA A 92 7.00 -17.59 -1.48
N LYS A 93 5.88 -18.24 -1.17
CA LYS A 93 4.81 -18.43 -2.16
C LYS A 93 4.21 -17.08 -2.51
N ALA A 94 4.06 -16.81 -3.82
CA ALA A 94 3.35 -15.65 -4.30
C ALA A 94 1.97 -15.56 -3.62
N SER A 95 1.65 -14.39 -3.07
CA SER A 95 0.32 -14.18 -2.49
C SER A 95 -0.70 -14.35 -3.61
N PRO A 96 -1.73 -15.20 -3.45
CA PRO A 96 -2.77 -15.33 -4.47
C PRO A 96 -3.39 -13.97 -4.71
N SER A 97 -3.40 -13.52 -5.96
CA SER A 97 -4.14 -12.34 -6.38
C SER A 97 -5.63 -12.65 -6.18
N ARG A 98 -6.22 -12.12 -5.12
CA ARG A 98 -7.68 -12.00 -4.97
C ARG A 98 -8.03 -10.52 -5.05
#